data_AF-A0A3D1QS72-F1
#
_entry.id   AF-A0A3D1QS72-F1
#
_cell.length_a   1.000
_cell.length_b   1.000
_cell.length_c   1.000
_cell.angle_alpha   90.00
_cell.angle_beta   90.00
_cell.angle_gamma   90.00
#
_symmetry.space_group_name_H-M   'P 1'
#
loop_
_entity.id
_entity.type
_entity.pdbx_description
1 polymer ?
#
loop_
_entity_poly.entity_id
_entity_poly.type
_entity_poly.pdbx_seq_one_letter_code
_entity_poly.pdbx_strand_id
1 'polypeptide(L)'
;MRQGSSLLLSLVFLAGGAHGAQKADPLAVAREHLKAGDLDAFVDALAGSMQLPAQPAAQLYGEAARRALESGDRGLASLLCERGLKHRPREPVSLRTCLQVAVEEGRWEEADGWGDALGELFADDFEVAMMRARAARELSRWAKVTAVLEPHRDRPARTPMLALLLEEARLFREQEALREQRAELEAKLEIAVKQARQLGRLGGEEDARVARARSSVPTLYTTSWCGACRRARAWFGQEGIDFEEKDIEKDSAAQQEMTRKCQRAGLRSGGVPVIDIDGEVMVGFDEARVRELLGLR
;
A
#
# COMPACT_ATOMS: atom_id res chain seq x y z
N MET A 1 -47.37 -62.52 -79.02
CA MET A 1 -46.26 -62.92 -78.12
C MET A 1 -45.31 -61.75 -77.98
N ARG A 2 -44.78 -61.56 -76.76
CA ARG A 2 -43.83 -60.55 -76.28
C ARG A 2 -44.42 -59.19 -75.86
N GLN A 3 -44.07 -58.93 -74.60
CA GLN A 3 -44.43 -57.85 -73.70
C GLN A 3 -43.61 -56.59 -74.00
N GLY A 4 -44.10 -55.44 -73.56
CA GLY A 4 -43.29 -54.22 -73.46
C GLY A 4 -44.08 -53.01 -72.98
N SER A 5 -43.76 -52.57 -71.77
CA SER A 5 -43.83 -51.17 -71.30
C SER A 5 -45.15 -50.62 -70.75
N SER A 6 -45.36 -50.91 -69.46
CA SER A 6 -45.25 -49.96 -68.33
C SER A 6 -45.89 -48.58 -68.45
N LEU A 7 -46.84 -48.28 -67.55
CA LEU A 7 -46.88 -47.10 -66.68
C LEU A 7 -48.08 -47.24 -65.72
N LEU A 8 -47.86 -47.80 -64.54
CA LEU A 8 -48.81 -47.74 -63.42
C LEU A 8 -48.11 -47.11 -62.22
N LEU A 9 -48.75 -46.04 -61.73
CA LEU A 9 -48.51 -45.36 -60.47
C LEU A 9 -48.22 -46.34 -59.33
N SER A 10 -47.20 -46.04 -58.54
CA SER A 10 -47.14 -46.47 -57.16
C SER A 10 -46.52 -45.35 -56.33
N LEU A 11 -47.36 -44.75 -55.48
CA LEU A 11 -46.93 -43.96 -54.33
C LEU A 11 -46.03 -44.84 -53.46
N VAL A 12 -44.82 -44.34 -53.18
CA VAL A 12 -44.03 -44.77 -52.03
C VAL A 12 -43.86 -43.55 -51.14
N PHE A 13 -44.57 -43.58 -50.01
CA PHE A 13 -44.31 -42.79 -48.82
C PHE A 13 -43.32 -43.58 -47.98
N LEU A 14 -42.10 -43.08 -47.79
CA LEU A 14 -41.02 -43.49 -46.86
C LEU A 14 -39.76 -42.72 -47.34
N ALA A 15 -38.92 -42.07 -46.56
CA ALA A 15 -38.76 -41.85 -45.14
C ALA A 15 -37.69 -40.72 -45.00
N GLY A 16 -37.58 -40.15 -43.80
CA GLY A 16 -36.34 -39.62 -43.18
C GLY A 16 -35.30 -38.93 -44.07
N GLY A 17 -34.89 -37.69 -43.84
CA GLY A 17 -34.97 -36.88 -42.65
C GLY A 17 -34.04 -35.70 -42.89
N ALA A 18 -34.49 -34.51 -42.55
CA ALA A 18 -33.62 -33.36 -42.44
C ALA A 18 -32.63 -33.64 -41.31
N HIS A 19 -31.43 -34.14 -41.66
CA HIS A 19 -30.27 -34.06 -40.77
C HIS A 19 -29.89 -32.59 -40.67
N GLY A 20 -30.58 -31.85 -39.79
CA GLY A 20 -29.99 -30.67 -39.21
C GLY A 20 -28.73 -31.13 -38.49
N ALA A 21 -27.55 -30.75 -38.99
CA ALA A 21 -26.30 -30.98 -38.30
C ALA A 21 -26.45 -30.39 -36.89
N GLN A 22 -26.54 -31.27 -35.90
CA GLN A 22 -26.62 -30.86 -34.50
C GLN A 22 -25.29 -30.15 -34.21
N LYS A 23 -25.33 -28.81 -34.12
CA LYS A 23 -24.14 -27.99 -33.85
C LYS A 23 -23.52 -28.56 -32.57
N ALA A 24 -22.27 -29.01 -32.66
CA ALA A 24 -21.59 -29.68 -31.55
C ALA A 24 -21.71 -28.84 -30.28
N ASP A 25 -21.94 -29.49 -29.14
CA ASP A 25 -22.01 -28.82 -27.84
C ASP A 25 -20.71 -28.03 -27.60
N PRO A 26 -20.76 -26.68 -27.56
CA PRO A 26 -19.56 -25.86 -27.41
C PRO A 26 -18.76 -26.22 -26.16
N LEU A 27 -19.41 -26.61 -25.07
CA LEU A 27 -18.72 -27.01 -23.84
C LEU A 27 -17.99 -28.34 -23.98
N ALA A 28 -18.55 -29.28 -24.75
CA ALA A 28 -17.89 -30.55 -25.03
C ALA A 28 -16.65 -30.34 -25.91
N VAL A 29 -16.78 -29.54 -26.97
CA VAL A 29 -15.65 -29.19 -27.86
C VAL A 29 -14.54 -28.47 -27.10
N ALA A 30 -14.90 -27.44 -26.33
CA ALA A 30 -13.94 -26.70 -25.51
C ALA A 30 -13.21 -27.62 -24.51
N ARG A 31 -13.92 -28.57 -23.88
CA ARG A 31 -13.31 -29.52 -22.95
C ARG A 31 -12.24 -30.39 -23.62
N GLU A 32 -12.44 -30.81 -24.87
CA GLU A 32 -11.44 -31.59 -25.60
C GLU A 32 -10.19 -30.76 -25.94
N HIS A 33 -10.37 -29.52 -26.40
CA HIS A 33 -9.23 -28.60 -26.62
C HIS A 33 -8.46 -28.30 -25.32
N LEU A 34 -9.18 -28.09 -24.22
CA LEU A 34 -8.59 -27.89 -22.91
C LEU A 34 -7.75 -29.10 -22.47
N LYS A 35 -8.25 -30.33 -22.66
CA LYS A 35 -7.48 -31.56 -22.39
C LYS A 35 -6.23 -31.67 -23.25
N ALA A 36 -6.32 -31.28 -24.53
CA ALA A 36 -5.20 -31.26 -25.46
C ALA A 36 -4.16 -30.16 -25.14
N GLY A 37 -4.49 -29.20 -24.27
CA GLY A 37 -3.64 -28.06 -23.96
C GLY A 37 -3.70 -26.94 -24.99
N ASP A 38 -4.66 -27.00 -25.92
CA ASP A 38 -4.85 -26.02 -26.98
C ASP A 38 -5.80 -24.92 -26.48
N LEU A 39 -5.24 -23.88 -25.87
CA LEU A 39 -6.02 -22.79 -25.28
C LEU A 39 -6.61 -21.84 -26.33
N ASP A 40 -5.97 -21.70 -27.50
CA ASP A 40 -6.51 -20.90 -28.60
C ASP A 40 -7.77 -21.55 -29.17
N ALA A 41 -7.71 -22.85 -29.46
CA ALA A 41 -8.88 -23.59 -29.92
C ALA A 41 -9.97 -23.70 -28.84
N PHE A 42 -9.60 -23.71 -27.56
CA PHE A 42 -10.55 -23.60 -26.45
C PHE A 42 -11.33 -22.27 -26.50
N VAL A 43 -10.63 -21.15 -26.68
CA VAL A 43 -11.26 -19.82 -26.78
C VAL A 43 -12.20 -19.77 -27.98
N ASP A 44 -11.74 -20.25 -29.13
CA ASP A 44 -12.52 -20.29 -30.37
C ASP A 44 -13.77 -21.17 -30.23
N ALA A 45 -13.66 -22.33 -29.56
CA ALA A 45 -14.81 -23.22 -29.34
C ALA A 45 -15.93 -22.56 -28.53
N LEU A 46 -15.61 -21.64 -27.64
CA LEU A 46 -16.58 -20.90 -26.84
C LEU A 46 -16.95 -19.54 -27.45
N ALA A 47 -16.23 -19.08 -28.47
CA ALA A 47 -16.50 -17.83 -29.16
C ALA A 47 -17.92 -17.83 -29.78
N GLY A 48 -18.68 -16.76 -29.53
CA GLY A 48 -20.05 -16.61 -30.05
C GLY A 48 -21.13 -17.42 -29.31
N SER A 49 -20.79 -18.17 -28.26
CA SER A 49 -21.78 -18.86 -27.43
C SER A 49 -22.43 -17.89 -26.43
N MET A 50 -23.59 -17.32 -26.79
CA MET A 50 -24.26 -16.32 -25.94
C MET A 50 -24.95 -16.91 -24.69
N GLN A 51 -25.28 -18.21 -24.69
CA GLN A 51 -26.02 -18.86 -23.61
C GLN A 51 -25.36 -20.19 -23.25
N LEU A 52 -24.32 -20.12 -22.43
CA LEU A 52 -23.69 -21.30 -21.84
C LEU A 52 -24.26 -21.54 -20.44
N PRO A 53 -24.52 -22.81 -20.03
CA PRO A 53 -24.86 -23.12 -18.66
C PRO A 53 -23.78 -22.61 -17.70
N ALA A 54 -24.19 -21.80 -16.73
CA ALA A 54 -23.28 -20.99 -15.92
C ALA A 54 -22.21 -21.81 -15.19
N GLN A 55 -22.58 -22.90 -14.52
CA GLN A 55 -21.64 -23.71 -13.74
C GLN A 55 -20.56 -24.39 -14.57
N PRO A 56 -20.86 -25.21 -15.60
CA PRO A 56 -19.83 -25.88 -16.39
C PRO A 56 -19.00 -24.90 -17.23
N ALA A 57 -19.58 -23.78 -17.68
CA ALA A 57 -18.82 -22.72 -18.35
C ALA A 57 -17.80 -22.09 -17.39
N ALA A 58 -18.22 -21.72 -16.18
CA ALA A 58 -17.33 -21.14 -15.18
C ALA A 58 -16.18 -22.10 -14.80
N GLN A 59 -16.47 -23.39 -14.64
CA GLN A 59 -15.45 -24.41 -14.35
C GLN A 59 -14.42 -24.56 -15.48
N LEU A 60 -14.87 -24.57 -16.74
CA LEU A 60 -13.98 -24.67 -17.90
C LEU A 60 -13.11 -23.41 -18.03
N TYR A 61 -13.69 -22.23 -17.88
CA TYR A 61 -12.94 -20.97 -17.90
C TYR A 61 -11.91 -20.88 -16.77
N GLY A 62 -12.28 -21.27 -15.54
CA GLY A 62 -11.35 -21.29 -14.40
C GLY A 62 -10.16 -22.22 -14.63
N GLU A 63 -10.42 -23.45 -15.10
CA GLU A 63 -9.36 -24.40 -15.42
C GLU A 63 -8.46 -23.93 -16.58
N ALA A 64 -9.04 -23.34 -17.63
CA ALA A 64 -8.28 -22.76 -18.73
C ALA A 64 -7.42 -21.58 -18.26
N ALA A 65 -7.95 -20.72 -17.38
CA ALA A 65 -7.22 -19.60 -16.79
C ALA A 65 -6.03 -20.07 -15.94
N ARG A 66 -6.22 -21.11 -15.12
CA ARG A 66 -5.15 -21.74 -14.34
C ARG A 66 -4.03 -22.26 -15.24
N ARG A 67 -4.36 -22.96 -16.33
CA ARG A 67 -3.36 -23.47 -17.29
C ARG A 67 -2.63 -22.35 -18.03
N ALA A 68 -3.35 -21.31 -18.44
CA ALA A 68 -2.75 -20.13 -19.05
C ALA A 68 -1.70 -19.51 -18.11
N LEU A 69 -2.05 -19.35 -16.82
CA LEU A 69 -1.13 -18.84 -15.81
C LEU A 69 0.10 -19.76 -15.62
N GLU A 70 -0.10 -21.07 -15.55
CA GLU A 70 0.98 -22.06 -15.44
C GLU A 70 1.93 -22.05 -16.64
N SER A 71 1.42 -21.73 -17.83
CA SER A 71 2.21 -21.56 -19.05
C SER A 71 2.94 -20.21 -19.14
N GLY A 72 2.66 -19.28 -18.21
CA GLY A 72 3.23 -17.93 -18.17
C GLY A 72 2.43 -16.88 -18.96
N ASP A 73 1.33 -17.24 -19.60
CA ASP A 73 0.45 -16.31 -20.30
C ASP A 73 -0.54 -15.65 -19.33
N ARG A 74 -0.05 -14.58 -18.67
CA ARG A 74 -0.84 -13.80 -17.69
C ARG A 74 -2.02 -13.07 -18.32
N GLY A 75 -1.85 -12.58 -19.55
CA GLY A 75 -2.91 -11.84 -20.26
C GLY A 75 -4.10 -12.75 -20.53
N LEU A 76 -3.84 -13.95 -21.05
CA LEU A 76 -4.86 -14.96 -21.25
C LEU A 76 -5.44 -15.46 -19.92
N ALA A 77 -4.62 -15.66 -18.89
CA ALA A 77 -5.09 -16.05 -17.57
C ALA A 77 -6.08 -15.03 -16.97
N SER A 78 -5.75 -13.72 -17.04
CA SER A 78 -6.62 -12.64 -16.56
C SER A 78 -7.96 -12.64 -17.30
N LEU A 79 -7.91 -12.70 -18.64
CA LEU A 79 -9.10 -12.72 -19.49
C LEU A 79 -10.02 -13.90 -19.15
N LEU A 80 -9.46 -15.10 -19.06
CA LEU A 80 -10.22 -16.32 -18.84
C LEU A 80 -10.79 -16.40 -17.41
N CYS A 81 -10.03 -15.98 -16.39
CA CYS A 81 -10.52 -16.00 -15.02
C CYS A 81 -11.71 -15.04 -14.85
N GLU A 82 -11.62 -13.82 -15.38
CA GLU A 82 -12.72 -12.86 -15.35
C GLU A 82 -13.95 -13.37 -16.13
N ARG A 83 -13.74 -14.09 -17.23
CA ARG A 83 -14.83 -14.73 -17.97
C ARG A 83 -15.53 -15.80 -17.15
N GLY A 84 -14.77 -16.61 -16.41
CA GLY A 84 -15.30 -17.57 -15.44
C GLY A 84 -16.14 -16.89 -14.37
N LEU A 85 -15.64 -15.79 -13.79
CA LEU A 85 -16.36 -15.00 -12.77
C LEU A 85 -17.64 -14.35 -13.30
N LYS A 86 -17.69 -13.96 -14.58
CA LYS A 86 -18.92 -13.47 -15.22
C LYS A 86 -20.02 -14.54 -15.28
N HIS A 87 -19.66 -15.81 -15.43
CA HIS A 87 -20.61 -16.92 -15.35
C HIS A 87 -20.98 -17.26 -13.90
N ARG A 88 -20.00 -17.27 -13.00
CA ARG A 88 -20.20 -17.55 -11.57
C ARG A 88 -19.22 -16.74 -10.72
N PRO A 89 -19.67 -15.67 -10.03
CA PRO A 89 -18.78 -14.77 -9.27
C PRO A 89 -17.99 -15.41 -8.12
N ARG A 90 -18.43 -16.59 -7.64
CA ARG A 90 -17.77 -17.36 -6.58
C ARG A 90 -17.21 -18.69 -7.10
N GLU A 91 -16.72 -18.72 -8.34
CA GLU A 91 -16.01 -19.88 -8.88
C GLU A 91 -14.58 -19.90 -8.31
N PRO A 92 -14.20 -20.93 -7.51
CA PRO A 92 -12.94 -20.95 -6.77
C PRO A 92 -11.67 -20.79 -7.62
N VAL A 93 -11.60 -21.47 -8.77
CA VAL A 93 -10.37 -21.51 -9.57
C VAL A 93 -10.15 -20.15 -10.23
N SER A 94 -11.20 -19.58 -10.79
CA SER A 94 -11.21 -18.25 -11.39
C SER A 94 -10.85 -17.16 -10.36
N LEU A 95 -11.43 -17.21 -9.15
CA LEU A 95 -11.08 -16.27 -8.08
C LEU A 95 -9.60 -16.38 -7.69
N ARG A 96 -9.07 -17.61 -7.55
CA ARG A 96 -7.66 -17.83 -7.22
C ARG A 96 -6.73 -17.31 -8.32
N THR A 97 -7.03 -17.60 -9.58
CA THR A 97 -6.24 -17.13 -10.73
C THR A 97 -6.28 -15.61 -10.84
N CYS A 98 -7.46 -14.98 -10.75
CA CYS A 98 -7.59 -13.52 -10.80
C CYS A 98 -6.83 -12.87 -9.62
N LEU A 99 -6.97 -13.39 -8.40
CA LEU A 99 -6.21 -12.91 -7.24
C LEU A 99 -4.69 -12.99 -7.48
N GLN A 100 -4.20 -14.13 -7.95
CA GLN A 100 -2.77 -14.33 -8.18
C GLN A 100 -2.23 -13.37 -9.25
N VAL A 101 -2.91 -13.27 -10.39
CA VAL A 101 -2.53 -12.33 -11.47
C VAL A 101 -2.52 -10.89 -10.97
N ALA A 102 -3.56 -10.48 -10.24
CA ALA A 102 -3.66 -9.12 -9.68
C ALA A 102 -2.50 -8.79 -8.73
N VAL A 103 -2.14 -9.74 -7.85
CA VAL A 103 -1.03 -9.58 -6.91
C VAL A 103 0.32 -9.51 -7.64
N GLU A 104 0.50 -10.28 -8.71
CA GLU A 104 1.72 -10.24 -9.54
C GLU A 104 1.85 -8.93 -10.32
N GLU A 105 0.74 -8.39 -10.82
CA GLU A 105 0.69 -7.16 -11.61
C GLU A 105 0.59 -5.87 -10.78
N GLY A 106 0.40 -5.99 -9.46
CA GLY A 106 0.25 -4.85 -8.56
C GLY A 106 -1.11 -4.15 -8.63
N ARG A 107 -2.16 -4.85 -9.09
CA ARG A 107 -3.55 -4.36 -9.13
C ARG A 107 -4.22 -4.56 -7.77
N TRP A 108 -3.75 -3.83 -6.77
CA TRP A 108 -4.03 -4.12 -5.35
C TRP A 108 -5.51 -4.03 -4.96
N GLU A 109 -6.27 -3.07 -5.49
CA GLU A 109 -7.72 -2.96 -5.18
C GLU A 109 -8.51 -4.16 -5.70
N GLU A 110 -8.21 -4.62 -6.91
CA GLU A 110 -8.85 -5.81 -7.49
C GLU A 110 -8.41 -7.08 -6.75
N ALA A 111 -7.12 -7.19 -6.43
CA ALA A 111 -6.57 -8.26 -5.60
C ALA A 111 -7.26 -8.32 -4.23
N ASP A 112 -7.52 -7.18 -3.59
CA ASP A 112 -8.18 -7.10 -2.29
C ASP A 112 -9.62 -7.63 -2.38
N GLY A 113 -10.36 -7.22 -3.42
CA GLY A 113 -11.74 -7.66 -3.67
C GLY A 113 -11.85 -9.16 -3.99
N TRP A 114 -11.06 -9.66 -4.94
CA TRP A 114 -11.03 -11.10 -5.26
C TRP A 114 -10.51 -11.94 -4.09
N GLY A 115 -9.54 -11.39 -3.35
CA GLY A 115 -8.99 -12.00 -2.16
C GLY A 115 -10.04 -12.20 -1.07
N ASP A 116 -10.88 -11.21 -0.79
CA ASP A 116 -11.98 -11.35 0.17
C ASP A 116 -13.00 -12.40 -0.27
N ALA A 117 -13.42 -12.36 -1.53
CA ALA A 117 -14.36 -13.35 -2.06
C ALA A 117 -13.80 -14.78 -1.97
N LEU A 118 -12.51 -14.97 -2.21
CA LEU A 118 -11.86 -16.28 -2.10
C LEU A 118 -11.64 -16.68 -0.64
N GLY A 119 -11.32 -15.72 0.25
CA GLY A 119 -11.13 -15.94 1.68
C GLY A 119 -12.40 -16.41 2.38
N GLU A 120 -13.58 -15.98 1.93
CA GLU A 120 -14.87 -16.54 2.42
C GLU A 120 -15.02 -18.03 2.10
N LEU A 121 -14.45 -18.50 0.99
CA LEU A 121 -14.51 -19.90 0.56
C LEU A 121 -13.42 -20.76 1.21
N PHE A 122 -12.26 -20.17 1.52
CA PHE A 122 -11.07 -20.86 2.00
C PHE A 122 -10.41 -20.10 3.15
N ALA A 123 -11.13 -19.93 4.26
CA ALA A 123 -10.65 -19.18 5.42
C ALA A 123 -9.33 -19.72 6.01
N ASP A 124 -9.10 -21.03 5.92
CA ASP A 124 -7.90 -21.67 6.47
C ASP A 124 -6.71 -21.74 5.48
N ASP A 125 -6.89 -21.31 4.23
CA ASP A 125 -5.84 -21.38 3.21
C ASP A 125 -4.79 -20.28 3.40
N PHE A 126 -3.57 -20.71 3.74
CA PHE A 126 -2.47 -19.80 4.02
C PHE A 126 -2.08 -18.93 2.81
N GLU A 127 -2.04 -19.51 1.61
CA GLU A 127 -1.58 -18.79 0.42
C GLU A 127 -2.59 -17.70 0.06
N VAL A 128 -3.88 -18.01 0.20
CA VAL A 128 -4.95 -17.02 0.07
C VAL A 128 -4.80 -15.92 1.12
N ALA A 129 -4.56 -16.28 2.39
CA ALA A 129 -4.33 -15.30 3.45
C ALA A 129 -3.11 -14.40 3.17
N MET A 130 -2.00 -14.95 2.66
CA MET A 130 -0.80 -14.18 2.33
C MET A 130 -1.04 -13.22 1.17
N MET A 131 -1.72 -13.66 0.11
CA MET A 131 -2.07 -12.78 -1.02
C MET A 131 -2.99 -11.63 -0.59
N ARG A 132 -3.99 -11.92 0.25
CA ARG A 132 -4.88 -10.91 0.85
C ARG A 132 -4.13 -9.93 1.75
N ALA A 133 -3.24 -10.45 2.60
CA ALA A 133 -2.44 -9.61 3.50
C ALA A 133 -1.49 -8.71 2.70
N ARG A 134 -0.89 -9.21 1.62
CA ARG A 134 -0.06 -8.41 0.71
C ARG A 134 -0.87 -7.28 0.07
N ALA A 135 -2.03 -7.57 -0.51
CA ALA A 135 -2.90 -6.54 -1.10
C ALA A 135 -3.31 -5.49 -0.06
N ALA A 136 -3.73 -5.91 1.13
CA ALA A 136 -4.09 -5.01 2.23
C ALA A 136 -2.91 -4.14 2.68
N ARG A 137 -1.69 -4.69 2.75
CA ARG A 137 -0.48 -3.96 3.11
C ARG A 137 -0.18 -2.81 2.14
N GLU A 138 -0.20 -3.10 0.84
CA GLU A 138 0.07 -2.11 -0.21
C GLU A 138 -1.01 -1.01 -0.27
N LEU A 139 -2.23 -1.32 0.17
CA LEU A 139 -3.33 -0.37 0.35
C LEU A 139 -3.32 0.34 1.72
N SER A 140 -2.28 0.14 2.54
CA SER A 140 -2.19 0.67 3.92
C SER A 140 -3.35 0.25 4.83
N ARG A 141 -4.04 -0.85 4.54
CA ARG A 141 -5.15 -1.42 5.32
C ARG A 141 -4.62 -2.31 6.46
N TRP A 142 -3.82 -1.75 7.36
CA TRP A 142 -3.06 -2.50 8.37
C TRP A 142 -3.92 -3.34 9.33
N ALA A 143 -5.14 -2.88 9.66
CA ALA A 143 -6.08 -3.67 10.45
C ALA A 143 -6.47 -4.99 9.77
N LYS A 144 -6.64 -4.97 8.44
CA LYS A 144 -6.95 -6.15 7.64
C LYS A 144 -5.75 -7.10 7.57
N VAL A 145 -4.52 -6.57 7.45
CA VAL A 145 -3.30 -7.39 7.50
C VAL A 145 -3.27 -8.26 8.76
N THR A 146 -3.49 -7.65 9.93
CA THR A 146 -3.58 -8.40 11.19
C THR A 146 -4.73 -9.41 11.17
N ALA A 147 -5.94 -8.98 10.80
CA ALA A 147 -7.13 -9.84 10.83
C ALA A 147 -6.98 -11.10 9.95
N VAL A 148 -6.31 -10.97 8.80
CA VAL A 148 -6.10 -12.08 7.86
C VAL A 148 -4.98 -13.01 8.32
N LEU A 149 -3.93 -12.49 8.97
CA LEU A 149 -2.74 -13.26 9.32
C LEU A 149 -2.79 -13.88 10.72
N GLU A 150 -3.49 -13.26 11.66
CA GLU A 150 -3.58 -13.72 13.07
C GLU A 150 -4.05 -15.18 13.21
N PRO A 151 -5.06 -15.67 12.45
CA PRO A 151 -5.50 -17.07 12.53
C PRO A 151 -4.41 -18.09 12.14
N HIS A 152 -3.32 -17.64 11.52
CA HIS A 152 -2.23 -18.49 11.04
C HIS A 152 -0.93 -18.36 11.83
N ARG A 153 -0.90 -17.52 12.89
CA ARG A 153 0.32 -17.16 13.63
C ARG A 153 1.15 -18.35 14.13
N ASP A 154 0.47 -19.45 14.47
CA ASP A 154 1.07 -20.63 15.08
C ASP A 154 1.59 -21.65 14.04
N ARG A 155 1.59 -21.33 12.74
CA ARG A 155 2.12 -22.22 11.68
C ARG A 155 3.66 -22.30 11.75
N PRO A 156 4.26 -23.45 12.11
CA PRO A 156 5.69 -23.54 12.45
C PRO A 156 6.64 -23.30 11.27
N ALA A 157 6.25 -23.69 10.05
CA ALA A 157 7.10 -23.57 8.86
C ALA A 157 7.26 -22.13 8.34
N ARG A 158 6.44 -21.17 8.81
CA ARG A 158 6.35 -19.82 8.25
C ARG A 158 6.35 -18.71 9.31
N THR A 159 6.66 -19.08 10.55
CA THR A 159 6.62 -18.21 11.74
C THR A 159 7.49 -16.96 11.62
N PRO A 160 8.72 -16.99 11.08
CA PRO A 160 9.55 -15.78 11.05
C PRO A 160 8.97 -14.67 10.16
N MET A 161 8.55 -15.01 8.93
CA MET A 161 7.95 -14.05 8.01
C MET A 161 6.61 -13.52 8.53
N LEU A 162 5.80 -14.41 9.09
CA LEU A 162 4.49 -14.06 9.64
C LEU A 162 4.61 -13.14 10.86
N ALA A 163 5.54 -13.42 11.77
CA ALA A 163 5.82 -12.58 12.93
C ALA A 163 6.26 -11.18 12.52
N LEU A 164 7.13 -11.06 11.51
CA LEU A 164 7.56 -9.75 10.99
C LEU A 164 6.39 -8.93 10.42
N LEU A 165 5.50 -9.56 9.63
CA LEU A 165 4.34 -8.87 9.05
C LEU A 165 3.31 -8.45 10.11
N LEU A 166 3.08 -9.30 11.13
CA LEU A 166 2.20 -8.96 12.25
C LEU A 166 2.77 -7.82 13.08
N GLU A 167 4.09 -7.81 13.30
CA GLU A 167 4.78 -6.72 14.00
C GLU A 167 4.78 -5.42 13.19
N GLU A 168 5.02 -5.50 11.88
CA GLU A 168 4.87 -4.36 10.97
C GLU A 168 3.46 -3.76 11.07
N ALA A 169 2.41 -4.60 10.95
CA ALA A 169 1.03 -4.16 11.06
C ALA A 169 0.70 -3.57 12.44
N ARG A 170 1.30 -4.08 13.53
CA ARG A 170 1.15 -3.51 14.87
C ARG A 170 1.72 -2.09 14.94
N LEU A 171 2.97 -1.90 14.50
CA LEU A 171 3.65 -0.62 14.55
C LEU A 171 2.93 0.46 13.72
N PHE A 172 2.43 0.10 12.53
CA PHE A 172 1.70 1.07 11.70
C PHE A 172 0.37 1.51 12.31
N ARG A 173 -0.38 0.59 12.93
CA ARG A 173 -1.62 0.95 13.65
C ARG A 173 -1.35 1.84 14.86
N GLU A 174 -0.27 1.59 15.60
CA GLU A 174 0.14 2.43 16.71
C GLU A 174 0.51 3.84 16.24
N GLN A 175 1.26 3.95 15.12
CA GLN A 175 1.56 5.25 14.53
C GLN A 175 0.30 5.98 14.06
N GLU A 176 -0.66 5.28 13.46
CA GLU A 176 -1.93 5.87 13.03
C GLU A 176 -2.73 6.42 14.22
N ALA A 177 -2.86 5.64 15.30
CA ALA A 177 -3.51 6.07 16.53
C ALA A 177 -2.82 7.30 17.15
N LEU A 178 -1.48 7.32 17.17
CA LEU A 178 -0.72 8.48 17.65
C LEU A 178 -0.91 9.72 16.77
N ARG A 179 -1.00 9.55 15.45
CA ARG A 179 -1.27 10.66 14.51
C ARG A 179 -2.66 11.25 14.75
N GLU A 180 -3.67 10.41 14.98
CA GLU A 180 -5.03 10.86 15.30
C GLU A 180 -5.07 11.62 16.63
N GLN A 181 -4.47 11.06 17.69
CA GLN A 181 -4.37 11.72 18.99
C GLN A 181 -3.65 13.07 18.88
N ARG A 182 -2.55 13.12 18.11
CA ARG A 182 -1.82 14.36 17.87
C ARG A 182 -2.69 15.38 17.14
N ALA A 183 -3.41 14.99 16.09
CA ALA A 183 -4.30 15.88 15.36
C ALA A 183 -5.43 16.42 16.25
N GLU A 184 -5.98 15.58 17.14
CA GLU A 184 -6.98 16.00 18.12
C GLU A 184 -6.42 17.03 19.11
N LEU A 185 -5.22 16.78 19.64
CA LEU A 185 -4.56 17.72 20.56
C LEU A 185 -4.21 19.03 19.86
N GLU A 186 -3.72 18.99 18.61
CA GLU A 186 -3.45 20.18 17.80
C GLU A 186 -4.73 21.00 17.57
N ALA A 187 -5.85 20.35 17.25
CA ALA A 187 -7.14 21.04 17.10
C ALA A 187 -7.63 21.66 18.42
N LYS A 188 -7.52 20.94 19.55
CA LYS A 188 -7.84 21.47 20.88
C LYS A 188 -6.96 22.66 21.25
N LEU A 189 -5.65 22.57 20.97
CA LEU A 189 -4.69 23.64 21.21
C LEU A 189 -5.04 24.87 20.36
N GLU A 190 -5.39 24.70 19.09
CA GLU A 190 -5.79 25.81 18.22
C GLU A 190 -7.01 26.55 18.77
N ILE A 191 -8.03 25.82 19.23
CA ILE A 191 -9.23 26.39 19.85
C ILE A 191 -8.86 27.15 21.12
N ALA A 192 -8.06 26.55 22.01
CA ALA A 192 -7.64 27.18 23.26
C ALA A 192 -6.85 28.47 23.02
N VAL A 193 -5.93 28.48 22.03
CA VAL A 193 -5.17 29.67 21.65
C VAL A 193 -6.09 30.77 21.11
N LYS A 194 -7.06 30.45 20.25
CA LYS A 194 -8.05 31.42 19.74
C LYS A 194 -8.87 32.03 20.88
N GLN A 195 -9.34 31.22 21.81
CA GLN A 195 -10.10 31.68 22.99
C GLN A 195 -9.24 32.57 23.89
N ALA A 196 -8.00 32.19 24.16
CA ALA A 196 -7.10 32.97 25.00
C ALA A 196 -6.77 34.35 24.38
N ARG A 197 -6.62 34.42 23.04
CA ARG A 197 -6.50 35.70 22.31
C ARG A 197 -7.75 36.56 22.42
N GLN A 198 -8.94 35.98 22.23
CA GLN A 198 -10.21 36.71 22.36
C GLN A 198 -10.42 37.28 23.77
N LEU A 199 -9.99 36.55 24.80
CA LEU A 199 -10.07 36.98 26.19
C LEU A 199 -8.95 37.96 26.60
N GLY A 200 -8.07 38.35 25.67
CA GLY A 200 -6.92 39.22 25.97
C GLY A 200 -5.90 38.60 26.92
N ARG A 201 -5.89 37.26 27.06
CA ARG A 201 -5.03 36.49 27.98
C ARG A 201 -3.69 36.07 27.35
N LEU A 202 -3.54 36.29 26.05
CA LEU A 202 -2.27 36.21 25.34
C LEU A 202 -1.99 37.60 24.77
N GLY A 203 -0.91 38.25 25.18
CA GLY A 203 -0.50 39.54 24.64
C GLY A 203 0.06 39.42 23.22
N GLY A 204 0.43 40.57 22.65
CA GLY A 204 0.78 40.74 21.23
C GLY A 204 2.02 39.97 20.75
N GLU A 205 2.52 40.34 19.56
CA GLU A 205 3.62 39.66 18.84
C GLU A 205 4.87 39.34 19.70
N GLU A 206 5.09 40.09 20.78
CA GLU A 206 6.16 39.92 21.75
C GLU A 206 5.97 38.68 22.67
N ASP A 207 4.76 38.43 23.18
CA ASP A 207 4.46 37.22 23.96
C ASP A 207 4.50 35.97 23.07
N ALA A 208 4.12 36.10 21.79
CA ALA A 208 4.24 35.04 20.80
C ALA A 208 5.71 34.73 20.45
N ARG A 209 6.58 35.75 20.36
CA ARG A 209 8.03 35.57 20.23
C ARG A 209 8.61 34.85 21.45
N VAL A 210 8.27 35.31 22.66
CA VAL A 210 8.75 34.71 23.92
C VAL A 210 8.24 33.27 24.10
N ALA A 211 7.01 32.96 23.73
CA ALA A 211 6.49 31.60 23.78
C ALA A 211 7.16 30.67 22.75
N ARG A 212 7.46 31.18 21.55
CA ARG A 212 8.16 30.43 20.49
C ARG A 212 9.62 30.16 20.87
N ALA A 213 10.31 31.19 21.37
CA ALA A 213 11.63 31.14 21.97
C ALA A 213 11.78 30.10 23.10
N ARG A 214 10.74 29.93 23.92
CA ARG A 214 10.73 28.92 25.00
C ARG A 214 10.43 27.51 24.53
N SER A 215 10.01 27.33 23.27
CA SER A 215 9.73 26.03 22.64
C SER A 215 10.84 25.59 21.67
N SER A 216 11.84 26.44 21.41
CA SER A 216 12.92 26.15 20.47
C SER A 216 14.12 25.54 21.19
N VAL A 217 14.62 24.41 20.69
CA VAL A 217 15.88 23.79 21.14
C VAL A 217 17.03 24.48 20.40
N PRO A 218 17.92 25.22 21.08
CA PRO A 218 19.06 25.89 20.43
C PRO A 218 20.01 24.89 19.78
N THR A 219 20.60 25.25 18.64
CA THR A 219 21.75 24.53 18.09
C THR A 219 23.04 25.29 18.42
N LEU A 220 23.98 24.61 19.08
CA LEU A 220 25.29 25.12 19.47
C LEU A 220 26.37 24.46 18.61
N TYR A 221 26.96 25.22 17.68
CA TYR A 221 28.11 24.77 16.90
C TYR A 221 29.41 25.05 17.68
N THR A 222 30.21 24.01 17.89
CA THR A 222 31.38 24.06 18.77
C THR A 222 32.63 23.44 18.16
N THR A 223 33.74 23.59 18.87
CA THR A 223 34.92 22.72 18.75
C THR A 223 35.35 22.25 20.13
N SER A 224 36.08 21.13 20.17
CA SER A 224 36.51 20.48 21.41
C SER A 224 37.44 21.34 22.29
N TRP A 225 38.28 22.17 21.67
CA TRP A 225 39.30 22.98 22.34
C TRP A 225 38.81 24.39 22.73
N CYS A 226 37.65 24.83 22.22
CA CYS A 226 37.21 26.21 22.39
C CYS A 226 36.72 26.50 23.83
N GLY A 227 37.39 27.44 24.51
CA GLY A 227 37.00 27.90 25.85
C GLY A 227 35.61 28.55 25.91
N ALA A 228 35.24 29.34 24.90
CA ALA A 228 33.91 29.98 24.85
C ALA A 228 32.76 28.96 24.65
N CYS A 229 32.97 27.91 23.85
CA CYS A 229 32.02 26.80 23.72
C CYS A 229 31.76 26.10 25.05
N ARG A 230 32.81 25.86 25.85
CA ARG A 230 32.66 25.29 27.19
C ARG A 230 31.81 26.17 28.12
N ARG A 231 31.96 27.49 28.04
CA ARG A 231 31.13 28.42 28.82
C ARG A 231 29.67 28.38 28.39
N ALA A 232 29.40 28.43 27.08
CA ALA A 232 28.04 28.33 26.55
C ALA A 232 27.35 27.04 27.03
N ARG A 233 28.01 25.88 26.88
CA ARG A 233 27.50 24.58 27.37
C ARG A 233 27.20 24.59 28.86
N ALA A 234 28.13 25.08 29.67
CA ALA A 234 27.97 25.11 31.11
C ALA A 234 26.77 25.97 31.51
N TRP A 235 26.58 27.11 30.84
CA TRP A 235 25.45 28.00 31.08
C TRP A 235 24.12 27.35 30.68
N PHE A 236 24.01 26.77 29.47
CA PHE A 236 22.80 26.03 29.06
C PHE A 236 22.46 24.92 30.06
N GLY A 237 23.46 24.17 30.53
CA GLY A 237 23.27 23.13 31.54
C GLY A 237 22.85 23.67 32.92
N GLN A 238 23.34 24.84 33.33
CA GLN A 238 22.94 25.49 34.59
C GLN A 238 21.50 26.00 34.57
N GLU A 239 21.08 26.55 33.43
CA GLU A 239 19.70 27.06 33.25
C GLU A 239 18.70 25.95 32.89
N GLY A 240 19.16 24.70 32.74
CA GLY A 240 18.31 23.54 32.42
C GLY A 240 17.71 23.61 31.01
N ILE A 241 18.43 24.23 30.08
CA ILE A 241 18.00 24.39 28.68
C ILE A 241 18.58 23.25 27.86
N ASP A 242 17.71 22.46 27.23
CA ASP A 242 18.13 21.46 26.25
C ASP A 242 18.64 22.14 24.97
N PHE A 243 19.74 21.64 24.42
CA PHE A 243 20.33 22.15 23.18
C PHE A 243 20.97 21.02 22.36
N GLU A 244 21.03 21.21 21.05
CA GLU A 244 21.75 20.33 20.12
C GLU A 244 23.19 20.83 19.96
N GLU A 245 24.18 20.04 20.36
CA GLU A 245 25.59 20.37 20.14
C GLU A 245 26.12 19.74 18.83
N LYS A 246 26.78 20.54 17.99
CA LYS A 246 27.42 20.09 16.75
C LYS A 246 28.90 20.48 16.73
N ASP A 247 29.78 19.49 16.79
CA ASP A 247 31.23 19.70 16.67
C ASP A 247 31.63 19.82 15.20
N ILE A 248 31.94 21.03 14.74
CA ILE A 248 32.21 21.32 13.32
C ILE A 248 33.54 20.75 12.82
N GLU A 249 34.44 20.32 13.71
CA GLU A 249 35.69 19.65 13.33
C GLU A 249 35.49 18.16 13.07
N LYS A 250 34.44 17.57 13.65
CA LYS A 250 34.10 16.15 13.50
C LYS A 250 33.00 15.92 12.47
N ASP A 251 32.13 16.92 12.27
CA ASP A 251 31.02 16.85 11.33
C ASP A 251 31.15 17.95 10.25
N SER A 252 31.60 17.51 9.07
CA SER A 252 31.70 18.38 7.89
C SER A 252 30.35 18.93 7.41
N ALA A 253 29.25 18.22 7.65
CA ALA A 253 27.91 18.70 7.31
C ALA A 253 27.49 19.82 8.27
N ALA A 254 27.77 19.67 9.57
CA ALA A 254 27.54 20.72 10.56
C ALA A 254 28.34 22.00 10.25
N GLN A 255 29.60 21.87 9.80
CA GLN A 255 30.40 23.02 9.38
C GLN A 255 29.78 23.78 8.20
N GLN A 256 29.27 23.03 7.21
CA GLN A 256 28.58 23.62 6.05
C GLN A 256 27.26 24.27 6.45
N GLU A 257 26.47 23.62 7.31
CA GLU A 257 25.22 24.13 7.86
C GLU A 257 25.44 25.46 8.60
N MET A 258 26.40 25.48 9.53
CA MET A 258 26.82 26.68 10.27
C MET A 258 27.21 27.80 9.33
N THR A 259 28.04 27.50 8.32
CA THR A 259 28.51 28.50 7.34
C THR A 259 27.34 29.11 6.56
N ARG A 260 26.41 28.28 6.07
CA ARG A 260 25.21 28.75 5.36
C ARG A 260 24.28 29.59 6.24
N LYS A 261 24.12 29.20 7.52
CA LYS A 261 23.32 29.94 8.49
C LYS A 261 23.93 31.31 8.80
N CYS A 262 25.23 31.38 9.09
CA CYS A 262 25.92 32.65 9.28
C CYS A 262 25.82 33.56 8.04
N GLN A 263 26.04 33.02 6.83
CA GLN A 263 25.93 33.80 5.59
C GLN A 263 24.53 34.38 5.37
N ARG A 264 23.46 33.59 5.62
CA ARG A 264 22.07 34.09 5.53
C ARG A 264 21.79 35.20 6.53
N ALA A 265 22.38 35.12 7.72
CA ALA A 265 22.29 36.16 8.75
C ALA A 265 23.23 37.36 8.50
N GLY A 266 24.01 37.38 7.41
CA GLY A 266 25.00 38.42 7.14
C GLY A 266 26.22 38.40 8.07
N LEU A 267 26.47 37.28 8.76
CA LEU A 267 27.54 37.09 9.72
C LEU A 267 28.74 36.34 9.11
N ARG A 268 29.94 36.60 9.63
CA ARG A 268 31.15 35.87 9.23
C ARG A 268 31.22 34.54 9.98
N SER A 269 31.34 33.43 9.25
CA SER A 269 31.47 32.08 9.81
C SER A 269 32.90 31.73 10.27
N GLY A 270 33.60 32.69 10.89
CA GLY A 270 35.04 32.60 11.17
C GLY A 270 35.42 32.10 12.57
N GLY A 271 34.46 31.81 13.43
CA GLY A 271 34.74 31.42 14.82
C GLY A 271 33.57 30.68 15.48
N VAL A 272 33.88 29.97 16.56
CA VAL A 272 32.93 29.27 17.44
C VAL A 272 32.99 29.87 18.85
N PRO A 273 31.91 29.75 19.66
CA PRO A 273 30.64 29.10 19.35
C PRO A 273 29.81 29.89 18.34
N VAL A 274 28.98 29.19 17.56
CA VAL A 274 27.85 29.80 16.84
C VAL A 274 26.58 29.21 17.46
N ILE A 275 25.62 30.08 17.78
CA ILE A 275 24.36 29.68 18.40
C ILE A 275 23.24 30.06 17.46
N ASP A 276 22.38 29.10 17.15
CA ASP A 276 21.15 29.31 16.37
C ASP A 276 19.95 29.02 17.26
N ILE A 277 19.08 30.02 17.41
CA ILE A 277 17.83 29.92 18.16
C ILE A 277 16.72 30.35 17.20
N ASP A 278 15.94 29.39 16.71
CA ASP A 278 14.81 29.63 15.80
C ASP A 278 15.16 30.42 14.50
N GLY A 279 16.40 30.29 14.02
CA GLY A 279 16.89 30.99 12.84
C GLY A 279 17.58 32.32 13.14
N GLU A 280 17.53 32.78 14.39
CA GLU A 280 18.35 33.89 14.88
C GLU A 280 19.74 33.37 15.24
N VAL A 281 20.69 33.65 14.35
CA VAL A 281 22.07 33.14 14.45
C VAL A 281 22.96 34.20 15.08
N MET A 282 23.81 33.81 16.03
CA MET A 282 24.86 34.66 16.60
C MET A 282 26.21 33.97 16.61
N VAL A 283 27.28 34.75 16.49
CA VAL A 283 28.67 34.29 16.63
C VAL A 283 29.20 34.75 17.98
N GLY A 284 29.74 33.81 18.75
CA GLY A 284 30.15 34.02 20.14
C GLY A 284 29.05 33.58 21.13
N PHE A 285 29.39 33.69 22.42
CA PHE A 285 28.44 33.45 23.51
C PHE A 285 28.21 34.77 24.25
N ASP A 286 27.01 35.32 24.10
CA ASP A 286 26.50 36.48 24.82
C ASP A 286 25.27 36.02 25.61
N GLU A 287 25.45 35.87 26.92
CA GLU A 287 24.41 35.40 27.83
C GLU A 287 23.16 36.29 27.79
N ALA A 288 23.32 37.62 27.75
CA ALA A 288 22.18 38.53 27.75
C ALA A 288 21.35 38.37 26.47
N ARG A 289 22.03 38.23 25.33
CA ARG A 289 21.37 38.00 24.04
C ARG A 289 20.69 36.62 23.98
N VAL A 290 21.32 35.58 24.52
CA VAL A 290 20.72 34.25 24.59
C VAL A 290 19.49 34.25 25.51
N ARG A 291 19.56 34.92 26.66
CA ARG A 291 18.39 35.10 27.55
C ARG A 291 17.23 35.81 26.86
N GLU A 292 17.51 36.89 26.13
CA GLU A 292 16.52 37.61 25.35
C GLU A 292 15.87 36.70 24.29
N LEU A 293 16.68 35.99 23.51
CA LEU A 293 16.20 35.09 22.46
C LEU A 293 15.45 33.87 22.98
N LEU A 294 15.65 33.48 24.23
CA LEU A 294 14.92 32.40 24.90
C LEU A 294 13.77 32.92 25.79
N GLY A 295 13.57 34.24 25.87
CA GLY A 295 12.53 34.84 26.70
C GLY A 295 12.71 34.57 28.20
N LEU A 296 13.96 34.45 28.66
CA LEU A 296 14.33 34.31 30.06
C LEU A 296 14.47 35.71 30.69
N ARG A 297 13.89 35.93 31.88
CA ARG A 297 13.94 37.20 32.63
C ARG A 297 15.15 37.27 33.54
#